data_AF-A0A971D3S9-F1
#
_entry.id   AF-A0A971D3S9-F1
#
_cell.length_a   1.000
_cell.length_b   1.000
_cell.length_c   1.000
_cell.angle_alpha   90.00
_cell.angle_beta   90.00
_cell.angle_gamma   90.00
#
_symmetry.space_group_name_H-M   'P 1'
#
loop_
_entity.id
_entity.type
_entity.pdbx_description
1 polymer ?
#
loop_
_entity_poly.entity_id
_entity_poly.type
_entity_poly.pdbx_seq_one_letter_code
_entity_poly.pdbx_strand_id
1 'polypeptide(L)'
;GVGVVVENMPGVGMSHFTHPGDLDLRGLGLLLDVGHASISGCLDEWLTDPRAPLRHVHLHDNHGASDPDDPHLTVGDGVVDAAAVIRTAARSGASVVLEHYAPEAVEASLVHLRSLGLA
;
A
#
# COMPACT_ATOMS: atom_id res chain seq x y z
N GLY A 1 -22.03 -10.23 8.08
CA GLY A 1 -21.17 -9.62 9.11
C GLY A 1 -20.23 -8.63 8.47
N VAL A 2 -19.47 -7.87 9.26
CA VAL A 2 -18.42 -6.94 8.77
C VAL A 2 -17.09 -7.70 8.74
N GLY A 3 -16.37 -7.62 7.62
CA GLY A 3 -15.03 -8.23 7.51
C GLY A 3 -14.00 -7.41 8.27
N VAL A 4 -13.05 -8.09 8.91
CA VAL A 4 -11.90 -7.46 9.57
C VAL A 4 -10.66 -7.72 8.73
N VAL A 5 -9.87 -6.67 8.52
CA VAL A 5 -8.60 -6.70 7.80
C VAL A 5 -7.50 -6.19 8.71
N VAL A 6 -6.28 -6.67 8.48
CA VAL A 6 -5.08 -6.24 9.19
C VAL A 6 -4.17 -5.53 8.21
N GLU A 7 -3.68 -4.36 8.60
CA GLU A 7 -2.75 -3.55 7.83
C GLU A 7 -1.29 -3.91 8.16
N ASN A 8 -0.43 -4.02 7.15
CA ASN A 8 1.01 -4.16 7.36
C ASN A 8 1.61 -2.86 7.88
N MET A 9 2.60 -2.92 8.76
CA MET A 9 3.19 -1.75 9.41
C MET A 9 4.60 -1.46 8.87
N PRO A 10 5.11 -0.21 8.97
CA PRO A 10 6.49 0.11 8.65
C PRO A 10 7.42 -0.26 9.83
N GLY A 11 8.73 -0.14 9.61
CA GLY A 11 9.73 -0.20 10.68
C GLY A 11 10.11 -1.62 11.08
N VAL A 12 10.96 -2.24 10.27
CA VAL A 12 11.54 -3.57 10.54
C VAL A 12 12.23 -3.57 11.91
N GLY A 13 11.80 -4.46 12.80
CA GLY A 13 12.32 -4.57 14.17
C GLY A 13 11.64 -3.66 15.21
N MET A 14 10.74 -2.77 14.77
CA MET A 14 9.94 -1.89 15.64
C MET A 14 8.46 -2.32 15.69
N SER A 15 7.94 -2.81 14.55
CA SER A 15 6.57 -3.28 14.40
C SER A 15 6.51 -4.76 14.04
N HIS A 16 5.35 -5.38 14.25
CA HIS A 16 5.02 -6.68 13.65
C HIS A 16 4.39 -6.48 12.27
N PHE A 17 4.38 -7.55 11.47
CA PHE A 17 3.69 -7.58 10.18
C PHE A 17 4.25 -6.58 9.16
N THR A 18 5.58 -6.57 9.04
CA THR A 18 6.31 -5.69 8.11
C THR A 18 6.51 -6.36 6.74
N HIS A 19 6.58 -7.70 6.71
CA HIS A 19 6.79 -8.53 5.53
C HIS A 19 5.71 -9.63 5.39
N PRO A 20 5.48 -10.15 4.17
CA PRO A 20 4.57 -11.26 3.97
C PRO A 20 4.99 -12.49 4.78
N GLY A 21 4.15 -12.89 5.73
CA GLY A 21 4.37 -14.10 6.54
C GLY A 21 4.99 -13.84 7.91
N ASP A 22 5.31 -12.59 8.24
CA ASP A 22 5.67 -12.17 9.60
C ASP A 22 4.55 -12.48 10.61
N LEU A 23 3.30 -12.52 10.15
CA LEU A 23 2.12 -12.79 10.95
C LEU A 23 1.16 -13.73 10.20
N ASP A 24 0.72 -14.80 10.88
CA ASP A 24 -0.41 -15.62 10.41
C ASP A 24 -1.71 -14.87 10.72
N LEU A 25 -2.40 -14.39 9.69
CA LEU A 25 -3.66 -13.65 9.84
C LEU A 25 -4.85 -14.52 10.25
N ARG A 26 -4.70 -15.85 10.39
CA ARG A 26 -5.75 -16.77 10.89
C ARG A 26 -7.08 -16.66 10.13
N GLY A 27 -7.02 -16.34 8.84
CA GLY A 27 -8.20 -16.16 7.98
C GLY A 27 -8.76 -14.74 7.92
N LEU A 28 -8.15 -13.75 8.60
CA LEU A 28 -8.43 -12.33 8.38
C LEU A 28 -7.92 -11.88 7.02
N GLY A 29 -8.48 -10.79 6.50
CA GLY A 29 -8.00 -10.19 5.25
C GLY A 29 -6.80 -9.27 5.46
N LEU A 30 -6.12 -8.95 4.36
CA LEU A 30 -5.04 -7.98 4.32
C LEU A 30 -5.57 -6.63 3.83
N LEU A 31 -5.19 -5.57 4.53
CA LEU A 31 -5.09 -4.22 4.00
C LEU A 31 -3.61 -3.99 3.68
N LEU A 32 -3.26 -3.80 2.42
CA LEU A 32 -1.89 -3.50 2.04
C LEU A 32 -1.68 -1.99 2.03
N ASP A 33 -0.92 -1.49 2.99
CA ASP A 33 -0.30 -0.19 2.89
C ASP A 33 0.98 -0.31 2.05
N VAL A 34 0.98 0.32 0.88
CA VAL A 34 2.11 0.23 -0.05
C VAL A 34 3.29 1.09 0.38
N GLY A 35 3.04 2.13 1.17
CA GLY A 35 4.06 2.99 1.72
C GLY A 35 4.91 2.26 2.75
N HIS A 36 4.25 1.63 3.72
CA HIS A 36 4.88 0.78 4.72
C HIS A 36 5.71 -0.35 4.09
N ALA A 37 5.17 -0.97 3.05
CA ALA A 37 5.86 -2.02 2.29
C ALA A 37 7.07 -1.47 1.50
N SER A 38 6.95 -0.27 0.92
CA SER A 38 8.03 0.44 0.24
C SER A 38 9.17 0.81 1.20
N ILE A 39 8.85 1.33 2.38
CA ILE A 39 9.80 1.67 3.46
C ILE A 39 10.48 0.41 4.00
N SER A 40 9.74 -0.69 4.11
CA SER A 40 10.28 -1.98 4.54
C SER A 40 11.07 -2.71 3.44
N GLY A 41 11.07 -2.19 2.20
CA GLY A 41 11.81 -2.76 1.08
C GLY A 41 11.21 -4.05 0.50
N CYS A 42 9.91 -4.31 0.73
CA CYS A 42 9.25 -5.58 0.42
C CYS A 42 7.96 -5.43 -0.39
N LEU A 43 7.68 -4.26 -0.98
CA LEU A 43 6.48 -4.02 -1.79
C LEU A 43 6.30 -5.07 -2.90
N ASP A 44 7.35 -5.42 -3.63
CA ASP A 44 7.27 -6.44 -4.69
C ASP A 44 6.86 -7.83 -4.16
N GLU A 45 7.28 -8.18 -2.93
CA GLU A 45 6.89 -9.44 -2.29
C GLU A 45 5.40 -9.42 -1.95
N TRP A 46 4.88 -8.32 -1.39
CA TRP A 46 3.46 -8.14 -1.10
C TRP A 46 2.58 -8.20 -2.35
N LEU A 47 3.04 -7.60 -3.46
CA LEU A 47 2.29 -7.61 -4.71
C LEU A 47 2.29 -8.99 -5.40
N THR A 48 3.30 -9.82 -5.12
CA THR A 48 3.47 -11.15 -5.71
C THR A 48 2.74 -12.23 -4.90
N ASP A 49 2.98 -12.28 -3.59
CA ASP A 49 2.37 -13.25 -2.68
C ASP A 49 2.10 -12.59 -1.31
N PRO A 50 0.93 -11.97 -1.11
CA PRO A 50 0.58 -11.33 0.16
C PRO A 50 0.32 -12.33 1.29
N ARG A 51 0.30 -13.65 1.01
CA ARG A 51 0.00 -14.75 1.95
C ARG A 51 -1.36 -14.66 2.68
N ALA A 52 -2.21 -13.71 2.30
CA ALA A 52 -3.55 -13.53 2.81
C ALA A 52 -4.46 -12.91 1.74
N PRO A 53 -5.79 -12.99 1.88
CA PRO A 53 -6.71 -12.35 0.94
C PRO A 53 -6.56 -10.82 0.98
N LEU A 54 -6.01 -10.23 -0.07
CA LEU A 54 -5.94 -8.79 -0.24
C LEU A 54 -7.35 -8.21 -0.42
N ARG A 55 -7.78 -7.33 0.48
CA ARG A 55 -9.13 -6.74 0.48
C ARG A 55 -9.13 -5.25 0.23
N HIS A 56 -8.13 -4.56 0.76
CA HIS A 56 -7.97 -3.11 0.67
C HIS A 56 -6.51 -2.75 0.42
N VAL A 57 -6.29 -1.63 -0.23
CA VAL A 57 -4.97 -1.03 -0.45
C VAL A 57 -5.04 0.43 -0.04
N HIS A 58 -4.10 0.87 0.78
CA HIS A 58 -3.78 2.29 0.93
C HIS A 58 -2.69 2.63 -0.07
N LEU A 59 -2.95 3.65 -0.89
CA LEU A 59 -2.08 4.09 -1.97
C LEU A 59 -1.65 5.52 -1.69
N HIS A 60 -0.35 5.68 -1.52
CA HIS A 60 0.38 6.93 -1.53
C HIS A 60 1.81 6.63 -1.97
N ASP A 61 2.64 7.67 -2.04
CA ASP A 61 4.05 7.53 -2.39
C ASP A 61 4.99 7.87 -1.22
N ASN A 62 6.26 7.54 -1.36
CA ASN A 62 7.34 7.90 -0.43
C ASN A 62 8.72 7.73 -1.11
N HIS A 63 9.80 7.96 -0.37
CA HIS A 63 11.16 7.78 -0.88
C HIS A 63 11.74 6.37 -0.64
N GLY A 64 10.90 5.37 -0.35
CA GLY A 64 11.31 3.98 -0.12
C GLY A 64 12.03 3.77 1.21
N ALA A 65 12.98 2.83 1.24
CA ALA A 65 13.66 2.39 2.47
C ALA A 65 14.45 3.49 3.21
N SER A 66 14.72 4.62 2.56
CA SER A 66 15.35 5.78 3.18
C SER A 66 14.38 6.71 3.94
N ASP A 67 13.09 6.39 3.97
CA ASP A 67 12.03 7.29 4.45
C ASP A 67 11.36 6.76 5.74
N PRO A 68 11.95 7.00 6.93
CA PRO A 68 11.42 6.45 8.18
C PRO A 68 10.16 7.17 8.67
N ASP A 69 9.87 8.35 8.13
CA ASP A 69 8.80 9.24 8.63
C ASP A 69 7.44 8.97 7.97
N ASP A 70 7.40 8.10 6.96
CA ASP A 70 6.21 7.74 6.20
C ASP A 70 5.35 8.95 5.77
N PRO A 71 5.85 9.76 4.82
CA PRO A 71 5.32 11.10 4.55
C PRO A 71 4.02 11.14 3.75
N HIS A 72 3.53 10.00 3.24
CA HIS A 72 2.29 9.89 2.48
C HIS A 72 2.23 10.85 1.27
N LEU A 73 3.31 10.90 0.49
CA LEU A 73 3.45 11.80 -0.65
C LEU A 73 2.36 11.55 -1.70
N THR A 74 2.12 12.58 -2.51
CA THR A 74 1.32 12.47 -3.72
C THR A 74 1.84 11.35 -4.62
N VAL A 75 0.91 10.57 -5.18
CA VAL A 75 1.23 9.47 -6.10
C VAL A 75 1.96 10.02 -7.33
N GLY A 76 3.17 9.50 -7.58
CA GLY A 76 4.04 9.94 -8.67
C GLY A 76 5.21 10.84 -8.23
N ASP A 77 5.23 11.27 -6.97
CA ASP A 77 6.33 12.09 -6.41
C ASP A 77 7.41 11.23 -5.72
N GLY A 78 7.24 9.90 -5.66
CA GLY A 78 8.17 8.99 -5.00
C GLY A 78 8.54 7.77 -5.85
N VAL A 79 8.70 6.62 -5.19
CA VAL A 79 9.24 5.39 -5.77
C VAL A 79 8.19 4.29 -6.00
N VAL A 80 6.96 4.46 -5.53
CA VAL A 80 5.90 3.44 -5.62
C VAL A 80 5.35 3.34 -7.06
N ASP A 81 5.43 2.14 -7.67
CA ASP A 81 4.77 1.86 -8.95
C ASP A 81 3.25 1.69 -8.75
N ALA A 82 2.53 2.82 -8.79
CA ALA A 82 1.08 2.86 -8.66
C ALA A 82 0.36 1.99 -9.70
N ALA A 83 0.92 1.81 -10.90
CA ALA A 83 0.32 0.97 -11.92
C ALA A 83 0.40 -0.52 -11.55
N ALA A 84 1.53 -0.97 -10.99
CA ALA A 84 1.66 -2.34 -10.46
C ALA A 84 0.73 -2.59 -9.28
N VAL A 85 0.61 -1.62 -8.37
CA VAL A 85 -0.30 -1.66 -7.22
C VAL A 85 -1.75 -1.79 -7.67
N ILE A 86 -2.23 -0.88 -8.54
CA ILE A 86 -3.62 -0.84 -9.00
C ILE A 86 -3.96 -2.11 -9.79
N ARG A 87 -3.05 -2.60 -10.65
CA ARG A 87 -3.25 -3.88 -11.35
C ARG A 87 -3.42 -5.03 -10.38
N THR A 88 -2.63 -5.07 -9.31
CA THR A 88 -2.70 -6.13 -8.30
C THR A 88 -3.99 -6.05 -7.49
N ALA A 89 -4.38 -4.85 -7.06
CA ALA A 89 -5.66 -4.62 -6.39
C ALA A 89 -6.84 -5.08 -7.25
N ALA A 90 -6.85 -4.71 -8.54
CA ALA A 90 -7.88 -5.11 -9.50
C ALA A 90 -7.96 -6.64 -9.68
N ARG A 91 -6.82 -7.34 -9.80
CA ARG A 91 -6.78 -8.82 -9.89
C ARG A 91 -7.35 -9.49 -8.64
N SER A 92 -7.14 -8.89 -7.47
CA SER A 92 -7.65 -9.41 -6.19
C SER A 92 -9.08 -8.97 -5.87
N GLY A 93 -9.67 -8.07 -6.67
CA GLY A 93 -10.94 -7.43 -6.36
C GLY A 93 -10.90 -6.55 -5.11
N ALA A 94 -9.71 -6.05 -4.75
CA ALA A 94 -9.49 -5.18 -3.61
C ALA A 94 -9.84 -3.73 -3.96
N SER A 95 -10.34 -2.97 -2.98
CA SER A 95 -10.50 -1.53 -3.17
C SER A 95 -9.15 -0.82 -2.97
N VAL A 96 -9.03 0.37 -3.55
CA VAL A 96 -7.88 1.27 -3.36
C VAL A 96 -8.38 2.56 -2.72
N VAL A 97 -7.68 3.02 -1.69
CA VAL A 97 -7.92 4.28 -1.00
C VAL A 97 -6.67 5.14 -1.14
N LEU A 98 -6.83 6.40 -1.55
CA LEU A 98 -5.74 7.37 -1.48
C LEU A 98 -5.60 7.84 -0.04
N GLU A 99 -4.48 7.52 0.59
CA GLU A 99 -4.21 7.90 1.97
C GLU A 99 -3.21 9.05 1.99
N HIS A 100 -3.72 10.26 2.16
CA HIS A 100 -2.89 11.46 2.21
C HIS A 100 -3.29 12.33 3.40
N TYR A 101 -2.31 13.03 3.97
CA TYR A 101 -2.54 13.95 5.07
C TYR A 101 -3.27 15.24 4.68
N ALA A 102 -3.40 15.53 3.37
CA ALA A 102 -3.99 16.77 2.87
C ALA A 102 -4.86 16.52 1.62
N PRO A 103 -6.01 17.21 1.47
CA PRO A 103 -6.86 17.10 0.30
C PRO A 103 -6.17 17.45 -1.02
N GLU A 104 -5.24 18.41 -1.01
CA GLU A 104 -4.51 18.85 -2.19
C GLU A 104 -3.66 17.71 -2.77
N ALA A 105 -3.09 16.87 -1.89
CA ALA A 105 -2.34 15.70 -2.31
C ALA A 105 -3.25 14.63 -2.93
N VAL A 106 -4.49 14.46 -2.43
CA VAL A 106 -5.50 13.58 -3.05
C VAL A 106 -5.84 14.06 -4.46
N GLU A 107 -6.08 15.36 -4.63
CA GLU A 107 -6.40 15.94 -5.94
C GLU A 107 -5.25 15.77 -6.94
N ALA A 108 -4.03 16.05 -6.52
CA ALA A 108 -2.83 15.87 -7.34
C ALA A 108 -2.62 14.39 -7.72
N SER A 109 -2.79 13.45 -6.78
CA SER A 109 -2.71 12.01 -7.03
C SER A 109 -3.76 11.55 -8.04
N LEU A 110 -5.00 12.04 -7.93
CA LEU A 110 -6.06 11.72 -8.90
C LEU A 110 -5.73 12.25 -10.30
N VAL A 111 -5.17 13.46 -10.41
CA VAL A 111 -4.72 14.00 -11.70
C VAL A 111 -3.62 13.12 -12.29
N HIS A 112 -2.64 12.73 -11.49
CA HIS A 112 -1.55 11.85 -11.92
C HIS A 112 -2.08 10.49 -12.39
N LEU A 113 -2.90 9.81 -11.59
CA LEU A 113 -3.50 8.51 -11.93
C LEU A 113 -4.35 8.56 -13.20
N ARG A 114 -5.13 9.62 -13.40
CA ARG A 114 -5.91 9.84 -14.64
C ARG A 114 -5.01 10.03 -15.86
N SER A 115 -3.88 10.71 -15.71
CA SER A 115 -2.91 10.89 -16.80
C SER A 115 -2.31 9.56 -17.28
N LEU A 116 -2.27 8.56 -16.40
CA LEU A 116 -1.83 7.19 -16.66
C LEU A 116 -2.98 6.26 -17.10
N GLY A 117 -4.23 6.74 -17.12
CA GLY A 117 -5.41 5.91 -17.41
C GLY A 117 -5.75 4.90 -16.32
N LEU A 118 -5.40 5.18 -15.07
CA LEU A 118 -5.59 4.30 -13.91
C LEU A 118 -6.78 4.70 -13.02
N ALA A 119 -7.43 5.84 -13.29
CA ALA A 119 -8.58 6.39 -12.57
C ALA A 119 -9.51 7.19 -13.49
#